data_AF-A0A973CKZ7-F1
#
_entry.id   AF-A0A973CKZ7-F1
#
_cell.length_a   1.000
_cell.length_b   1.000
_cell.length_c   1.000
_cell.angle_alpha   90.00
_cell.angle_beta   90.00
_cell.angle_gamma   90.00
#
_symmetry.space_group_name_H-M   'P 1'
#
loop_
_entity.id
_entity.type
_entity.pdbx_description
1 polymer ?
#
loop_
_entity_poly.entity_id
_entity_poly.type
_entity_poly.pdbx_seq_one_letter_code
_entity_poly.pdbx_strand_id
1 'polypeptide(L)' 'MERIDLEKSEVALLNSASIIYAAYVTKGVVSGENEDEYLQTAISVAIRLAKTIDQNVSADSEINGGLLGG' A
#
# COMPACT_ATOMS: atom_id res chain seq x y z
N MET A 1 -14.35 23.82 -2.18
CA MET A 1 -13.40 22.73 -2.42
C MET A 1 -13.12 22.12 -1.06
N GLU A 2 -13.47 20.86 -0.85
CA GLU A 2 -13.24 20.17 0.42
C GLU A 2 -11.73 19.93 0.59
N ARG A 3 -11.15 20.31 1.74
CA ARG A 3 -9.74 20.06 2.03
C ARG A 3 -9.62 18.64 2.54
N ILE A 4 -8.96 17.79 1.77
CA ILE A 4 -8.57 16.45 2.22
C ILE A 4 -7.29 16.60 3.03
N ASP A 5 -7.31 16.18 4.30
CA ASP A 5 -6.14 16.13 5.17
C ASP A 5 -5.82 14.66 5.42
N LEU A 6 -4.66 14.21 4.94
CA LEU A 6 -4.23 12.82 5.03
C LEU A 6 -3.02 12.73 5.95
N GLU A 7 -3.00 11.73 6.82
CA GLU A 7 -1.84 11.36 7.60
C GLU A 7 -0.69 10.88 6.69
N LYS A 8 0.55 10.93 7.19
CA LYS A 8 1.72 10.53 6.39
C LYS A 8 1.62 9.08 5.86
N SER A 9 1.07 8.19 6.68
CA SER A 9 0.81 6.80 6.29
C SER A 9 -0.24 6.69 5.18
N GLU A 10 -1.29 7.51 5.25
CA GLU A 10 -2.34 7.55 4.23
C GLU A 10 -1.83 8.11 2.91
N VAL A 11 -0.94 9.12 2.93
CA VAL A 11 -0.25 9.61 1.73
C VAL A 11 0.63 8.53 1.10
N ALA A 12 1.36 7.75 1.90
CA ALA A 12 2.19 6.65 1.40
C ALA A 12 1.34 5.54 0.74
N LEU A 13 0.21 5.19 1.35
CA LEU A 13 -0.76 4.24 0.79
C LEU A 13 -1.40 4.77 -0.49
N LEU A 14 -1.81 6.05 -0.52
CA LEU A 14 -2.36 6.71 -1.69
C LEU A 14 -1.39 6.65 -2.86
N ASN A 15 -0.14 7.07 -2.67
CA ASN A 15 0.88 7.03 -3.72
C ASN A 15 1.08 5.61 -4.28
N SER A 16 1.14 4.61 -3.41
CA SER A 16 1.30 3.21 -3.82
C SER A 16 0.08 2.71 -4.60
N ALA A 17 -1.13 2.99 -4.10
CA ALA A 17 -2.38 2.62 -4.76
C ALA A 17 -2.52 3.31 -6.13
N SER A 18 -2.12 4.58 -6.26
CA SER A 18 -2.11 5.30 -7.53
C SER A 18 -1.22 4.61 -8.58
N ILE A 19 -0.04 4.14 -8.18
CA ILE A 19 0.87 3.42 -9.09
C ILE A 19 0.24 2.10 -9.55
N ILE A 20 -0.35 1.33 -8.63
CA ILE A 20 -1.00 0.05 -8.93
C ILE A 20 -2.20 0.26 -9.87
N TYR A 21 -3.04 1.25 -9.56
CA TYR A 21 -4.19 1.59 -10.37
C TYR A 21 -3.79 2.05 -11.78
N ALA A 22 -2.77 2.92 -11.89
CA ALA A 22 -2.23 3.34 -13.17
C ALA A 22 -1.74 2.16 -14.02
N ALA A 23 -1.20 1.10 -13.40
CA ALA A 23 -0.82 -0.12 -14.11
C ALA A 23 -2.05 -0.86 -14.69
N TYR A 24 -3.16 -0.93 -13.96
CA TYR A 24 -4.41 -1.49 -14.48
C TYR A 24 -4.98 -0.65 -15.63
N VAL A 25 -4.97 0.67 -15.50
CA VAL A 25 -5.40 1.59 -16.58
C VAL A 25 -4.52 1.40 -17.82
N THR A 26 -3.19 1.37 -17.66
CA THR A 26 -2.24 1.18 -18.77
C THR A 26 -2.43 -0.17 -19.47
N LYS A 27 -2.82 -1.22 -18.73
CA LYS A 27 -3.14 -2.53 -19.28
C LYS A 27 -4.46 -2.56 -20.06
N GLY A 28 -5.28 -1.50 -19.97
CA GLY A 28 -6.57 -1.40 -20.65
C GLY A 28 -7.66 -2.29 -20.04
N VAL A 29 -7.53 -2.70 -18.77
CA VAL A 29 -8.53 -3.52 -18.08
C VAL A 29 -9.57 -2.71 -17.31
N VAL A 30 -9.34 -1.40 -17.16
CA VAL A 30 -10.23 -0.46 -16.49
C VAL A 30 -11.19 0.16 -17.51
N SER A 31 -12.48 0.11 -17.20
CA SER A 31 -13.59 0.75 -17.91
C SER A 31 -14.50 1.47 -16.92
N GLY A 32 -15.44 2.27 -17.39
CA GLY A 32 -16.39 2.97 -16.52
C GLY A 32 -17.31 2.03 -15.71
N GLU A 33 -17.48 0.78 -16.13
CA GLU A 33 -18.31 -0.21 -15.41
C GLU A 33 -17.56 -0.87 -14.24
N ASN A 34 -16.22 -0.90 -14.27
CA ASN A 34 -15.40 -1.59 -13.29
C ASN A 34 -14.35 -0.69 -12.61
N GLU A 35 -14.47 0.63 -12.81
CA GLU A 35 -13.53 1.63 -12.31
C GLU A 35 -13.36 1.51 -10.78
N ASP A 36 -14.48 1.48 -10.07
CA ASP A 36 -14.53 1.38 -8.61
C ASP A 36 -13.91 0.07 -8.10
N GLU A 37 -14.13 -1.05 -8.81
CA GLU A 37 -13.56 -2.35 -8.45
C GLU A 37 -12.03 -2.32 -8.49
N TYR A 38 -11.46 -1.77 -9.57
CA TYR A 38 -10.01 -1.67 -9.72
C TYR A 38 -9.39 -0.65 -8.77
N LEU A 39 -10.11 0.43 -8.44
CA LEU A 39 -9.67 1.42 -7.46
C LEU A 39 -9.59 0.79 -6.06
N GLN A 40 -10.63 0.06 -5.63
CA GLN A 40 -10.64 -0.68 -4.37
C GLN A 40 -9.59 -1.80 -4.34
N THR A 41 -9.39 -2.47 -5.47
CA THR A 41 -8.36 -3.51 -5.60
C THR A 41 -6.96 -2.92 -5.42
N ALA A 42 -6.66 -1.79 -6.07
CA ALA A 42 -5.36 -1.13 -5.94
C ALA A 42 -5.06 -0.68 -4.50
N ILE A 43 -6.06 -0.12 -3.80
CA ILE A 43 -5.95 0.23 -2.38
C ILE A 43 -5.68 -1.02 -1.52
N SER A 44 -6.42 -2.09 -1.75
CA SER A 44 -6.25 -3.35 -1.02
C SER A 44 -4.86 -3.95 -1.22
N VAL A 45 -4.32 -3.89 -2.43
CA VAL A 45 -2.95 -4.36 -2.73
C VAL A 45 -1.92 -3.46 -2.04
N ALA A 46 -2.08 -2.14 -2.07
CA ALA A 46 -1.17 -1.22 -1.37
C ALA A 46 -1.13 -1.48 0.14
N ILE A 47 -2.27 -1.72 0.78
CA ILE A 47 -2.35 -2.08 2.20
C ILE A 47 -1.65 -3.42 2.48
N ARG A 48 -1.83 -4.42 1.62
CA ARG A 48 -1.14 -5.72 1.75
C ARG A 48 0.37 -5.55 1.64
N LEU A 49 0.86 -4.76 0.68
CA LEU A 49 2.28 -4.45 0.53
C LEU A 49 2.84 -3.80 1.79
N ALA A 50 2.17 -2.78 2.32
CA ALA A 50 2.58 -2.11 3.54
C ALA A 50 2.67 -3.07 4.74
N LYS A 51 1.65 -3.93 4.93
CA LYS A 51 1.64 -4.95 5.99
C LYS A 51 2.77 -5.97 5.83
N THR A 52 3.03 -6.42 4.59
CA THR A 52 4.13 -7.35 4.34
C THR A 52 5.49 -6.72 4.65
N ILE A 53 5.72 -5.47 4.26
CA ILE A 53 6.95 -4.75 4.61
C ILE A 53 7.10 -4.65 6.12
N ASP A 54 6.07 -4.20 6.82
CA ASP A 54 6.05 -4.05 8.28
C ASP A 54 6.41 -5.36 9.00
N GLN A 55 5.80 -6.47 8.56
CA GLN A 55 6.09 -7.81 9.09
C GLN A 55 7.54 -8.25 8.86
N ASN A 56 8.09 -8.01 7.67
CA ASN A 56 9.44 -8.46 7.32
C ASN A 56 10.53 -7.59 7.93
N VAL A 57 10.32 -6.28 8.02
CA VAL A 57 11.26 -5.34 8.67
C VAL A 57 11.27 -5.55 10.18
N SER A 58 10.10 -5.79 10.79
CA SER A 58 10.02 -6.10 12.23
C SER A 58 10.72 -7.43 12.55
N ALA A 59 10.51 -8.47 11.72
CA ALA A 59 11.18 -9.76 11.90
C ALA A 59 12.72 -9.67 11.81
N ASP A 60 13.26 -8.84 10.92
CA ASP A 60 14.72 -8.60 10.80
C ASP A 60 15.28 -7.85 12.02
N SER A 61 14.46 -6.98 12.63
CA SER A 61 14.83 -6.23 13.83
C SER A 61 14.84 -7.08 15.10
N GLU A 62 13.96 -8.10 15.21
CA GLU A 62 13.93 -9.01 16.36
C GLU A 62 15.13 -9.96 16.41
N ILE A 63 15.65 -10.40 15.26
CA ILE A 63 16.81 -11.30 15.20
C ILE A 63 18.09 -10.61 15.69
N ASN A 64 18.22 -9.30 15.49
CA ASN A 64 19.39 -8.54 15.92
C ASN A 64 19.36 -8.11 17.41
N GLY A 65 18.19 -8.15 18.07
CA GLY A 65 18.05 -7.80 19.49
C GLY A 65 18.31 -8.95 20.48
N GLY A 66 18.27 -10.21 20.02
CA GLY A 66 18.28 -11.40 20.88
C GLY A 66 19.67 -11.90 21.34
N LEU A 67 20.77 -11.32 20.85
CA LEU A 67 22.13 -11.82 21.13
C LEU A 67 22.93 -10.97 22.16
N LEU A 68 22.28 -10.00 22.82
CA LEU A 68 22.93 -9.14 23.84
C LEU A 68 22.30 -9.23 25.24
N GLY A 69 21.59 -10.33 25.54
CA GLY A 69 21.09 -10.64 26.89
C GLY A 69 21.83 -11.84 27.48
N GLY A 70 23.04 -11.61 27.99
CA GLY A 70 23.70 -12.50 28.95
C GLY A 70 23.24 -12.24 30.38
#